data_AF-A0A7W3JGJ0-F1
#
_entry.id   AF-A0A7W3JGJ0-F1
#
_cell.length_a   1.000
_cell.length_b   1.000
_cell.length_c   1.000
_cell.angle_alpha   90.00
_cell.angle_beta   90.00
_cell.angle_gamma   90.00
#
_symmetry.space_group_name_H-M   'P 1'
#
loop_
_entity.id
_entity.type
_entity.pdbx_description
1 polymer ?
#
loop_
_entity_poly.entity_id
_entity_poly.type
_entity_poly.pdbx_seq_one_letter_code
_entity_poly.pdbx_strand_id
1 'polypeptide(L)'
;MNKTAAFIAFIGLAAVGLIGSVVLAIHRPDATATFTSLIVTILGLAVTAVGTFYALGKQGEKIDTIKSQTNGTLSALREDNQSLHQENAALREQVAKGETPPA
;
A
#
# COMPACT_ATOMS: atom_id res chain seq x y z
N MET A 1 -11.00 8.40 -4.96
CA MET A 1 -12.33 7.91 -5.41
C MET A 1 -13.10 7.40 -4.21
N ASN A 2 -14.34 7.84 -4.00
CA ASN A 2 -15.16 7.31 -2.89
C ASN A 2 -15.42 5.82 -3.16
N LYS A 3 -14.91 4.93 -2.30
CA LYS A 3 -15.03 3.47 -2.45
C LYS A 3 -16.49 3.04 -2.63
N THR A 4 -17.40 3.74 -1.96
CA THR A 4 -18.85 3.54 -2.05
C THR A 4 -19.39 3.85 -3.45
N ALA A 5 -18.94 4.93 -4.07
CA ALA A 5 -19.39 5.30 -5.42
C ALA A 5 -18.94 4.28 -6.48
N ALA A 6 -17.70 3.78 -6.37
CA ALA A 6 -17.20 2.74 -7.27
C ALA A 6 -17.93 1.41 -7.10
N PHE A 7 -18.27 1.04 -5.86
CA PHE A 7 -19.05 -0.17 -5.57
C PHE A 7 -20.50 -0.07 -6.09
N ILE A 8 -21.15 1.08 -5.90
CA ILE A 8 -22.50 1.32 -6.44
C ILE A 8 -22.49 1.26 -7.97
N ALA A 9 -21.50 1.88 -8.62
CA ALA A 9 -21.36 1.81 -10.07
C ALA A 9 -21.14 0.37 -10.57
N PHE A 10 -20.36 -0.42 -9.84
CA PHE A 10 -20.12 -1.83 -10.18
C PHE A 10 -21.40 -2.68 -10.07
N ILE A 11 -22.14 -2.54 -8.97
CA ILE A 11 -23.42 -3.24 -8.78
C ILE A 11 -24.43 -2.80 -9.84
N GLY A 12 -24.51 -1.50 -10.12
CA GLY A 12 -25.38 -0.96 -11.16
C GLY A 12 -25.08 -1.56 -12.53
N LEU A 13 -23.80 -1.60 -12.92
CA LEU A 13 -23.37 -2.21 -14.18
C LEU A 13 -23.70 -3.70 -14.24
N ALA A 14 -23.46 -4.44 -13.14
CA ALA A 14 -23.76 -5.86 -13.07
C ALA A 14 -25.26 -6.15 -13.18
N ALA A 15 -26.10 -5.35 -12.51
CA ALA A 15 -27.56 -5.48 -12.59
C ALA A 15 -28.07 -5.17 -14.00
N VAL A 16 -27.60 -4.10 -14.63
CA VAL A 16 -27.97 -3.74 -16.01
C VAL A 16 -27.49 -4.81 -16.99
N GLY A 17 -26.29 -5.35 -16.80
CA GLY A 17 -25.76 -6.45 -17.61
C GLY A 17 -26.58 -7.73 -17.49
N LEU A 18 -27.04 -8.09 -16.28
CA LEU A 18 -27.91 -9.24 -16.07
C LEU A 18 -29.27 -9.04 -16.75
N ILE A 19 -29.90 -7.88 -16.55
CA ILE A 19 -31.18 -7.56 -17.18
C ILE A 19 -31.05 -7.59 -18.71
N GLY A 20 -30.00 -6.96 -19.25
CA GLY A 20 -29.72 -6.97 -20.69
C GLY A 20 -29.52 -8.38 -21.25
N SER A 21 -28.84 -9.26 -20.51
CA SER A 21 -28.66 -10.66 -20.89
C SER A 21 -30.00 -11.42 -20.94
N VAL A 22 -30.88 -11.22 -19.96
CA VAL A 22 -32.22 -11.83 -19.96
C VAL A 22 -33.09 -11.31 -21.10
N VAL A 23 -33.06 -10.00 -21.36
CA VAL A 23 -33.83 -9.40 -22.48
C VAL A 23 -33.34 -9.93 -23.83
N LEU A 24 -32.03 -10.05 -24.01
CA LEU A 24 -31.43 -10.64 -25.20
C LEU A 24 -31.76 -12.12 -25.32
N ALA A 25 -31.77 -12.89 -24.24
CA ALA A 25 -32.17 -14.30 -24.27
C ALA A 25 -33.58 -14.51 -24.83
N ILE A 26 -34.49 -13.53 -24.64
CA ILE A 26 -35.86 -13.58 -25.15
C ILE A 26 -35.95 -13.08 -26.60
N HIS A 27 -35.28 -11.97 -26.94
CA HIS A 27 -35.49 -11.28 -28.23
C HIS A 27 -34.43 -11.61 -29.29
N ARG A 28 -33.21 -11.95 -28.88
CA ARG A 28 -32.05 -12.29 -29.73
C ARG A 28 -31.12 -13.28 -29.02
N PRO A 29 -31.54 -14.54 -28.88
CA PRO A 29 -30.79 -15.56 -28.14
C PRO A 29 -29.40 -15.84 -28.74
N ASP A 30 -29.22 -15.56 -30.03
CA ASP A 30 -27.95 -15.65 -30.77
C ASP A 30 -26.89 -14.67 -30.23
N ALA A 31 -27.30 -13.48 -29.78
CA ALA A 31 -26.39 -12.44 -29.30
C ALA A 31 -26.09 -12.53 -27.79
N THR A 32 -26.86 -13.32 -27.04
CA THR A 32 -26.78 -13.42 -25.57
C THR A 32 -25.42 -13.89 -25.09
N ALA A 33 -24.82 -14.88 -25.76
CA ALA A 33 -23.53 -15.43 -25.36
C ALA A 33 -22.41 -14.37 -25.46
N THR A 34 -22.34 -13.66 -26.59
CA THR A 34 -21.36 -12.61 -26.83
C THR A 34 -21.55 -11.44 -25.85
N PHE A 35 -22.79 -11.00 -25.64
CA PHE A 35 -23.09 -9.92 -24.71
C PHE A 35 -22.71 -10.29 -23.26
N THR A 36 -23.09 -11.49 -22.81
CA THR A 36 -22.77 -11.97 -21.46
C THR A 36 -21.27 -12.08 -21.26
N SER A 37 -20.54 -12.60 -22.26
CA SER A 37 -19.08 -12.65 -22.22
C SER A 37 -18.46 -11.26 -22.07
N LEU A 38 -18.93 -10.27 -22.84
CA LEU A 38 -18.46 -8.89 -22.75
C LEU A 38 -18.69 -8.29 -21.35
N ILE A 39 -19.88 -8.48 -20.77
CA ILE A 39 -20.21 -8.01 -19.42
C ILE A 39 -19.25 -8.63 -18.39
N VAL A 40 -19.06 -9.96 -18.45
CA VAL A 40 -18.16 -10.67 -17.53
C VAL A 40 -16.72 -10.17 -17.67
N THR A 41 -16.24 -9.92 -18.90
CA THR A 41 -14.90 -9.37 -19.13
C THR A 41 -14.75 -7.98 -18.52
N ILE A 42 -15.71 -7.07 -18.72
CA ILE A 42 -15.66 -5.71 -18.17
C ILE A 42 -15.68 -5.74 -16.63
N LEU A 43 -16.58 -6.55 -16.04
CA LEU A 43 -16.64 -6.72 -14.59
C LEU A 43 -15.33 -7.31 -14.04
N GLY A 44 -14.77 -8.32 -14.72
CA GLY A 44 -13.49 -8.92 -14.36
C GLY A 44 -12.35 -7.89 -14.34
N LEU A 45 -12.21 -7.11 -15.41
CA LEU A 45 -11.21 -6.03 -15.49
C LEU A 45 -11.38 -5.00 -14.37
N ALA A 46 -12.63 -4.61 -14.07
CA ALA A 46 -12.91 -3.67 -13.01
C ALA A 46 -12.53 -4.22 -11.62
N VAL A 47 -12.84 -5.50 -11.34
CA VAL A 47 -12.43 -6.17 -10.09
C VAL A 47 -10.92 -6.23 -9.97
N THR A 48 -10.23 -6.65 -11.04
CA THR A 48 -8.76 -6.71 -11.06
C THR A 48 -8.17 -5.32 -10.80
N ALA A 49 -8.64 -4.28 -11.48
CA ALA A 49 -8.16 -2.92 -11.30
C ALA A 49 -8.35 -2.45 -9.85
N VAL A 50 -9.55 -2.61 -9.28
CA VAL A 50 -9.84 -2.22 -7.89
C VAL A 50 -8.97 -2.99 -6.89
N GLY A 51 -8.81 -4.30 -7.10
CA GLY A 51 -7.95 -5.16 -6.27
C GLY A 51 -6.49 -4.71 -6.30
N THR A 52 -5.96 -4.44 -7.49
CA THR A 52 -4.60 -3.94 -7.68
C THR A 52 -4.38 -2.59 -7.01
N PHE A 53 -5.29 -1.63 -7.20
CA PHE A 53 -5.18 -0.32 -6.55
C PHE A 53 -5.26 -0.41 -5.03
N TYR A 54 -6.11 -1.29 -4.49
CA TYR A 54 -6.20 -1.51 -3.05
C TYR A 54 -4.91 -2.13 -2.47
N ALA A 55 -4.34 -3.12 -3.16
CA ALA A 55 -3.09 -3.74 -2.76
C ALA A 55 -1.91 -2.75 -2.82
N LEU A 56 -1.82 -1.96 -3.88
CA LEU A 56 -0.79 -0.93 -4.03
C LEU A 56 -0.93 0.17 -2.97
N GLY A 57 -2.16 0.60 -2.66
CA GLY A 57 -2.41 1.58 -1.59
C GLY A 57 -1.91 1.10 -0.23
N LYS A 58 -2.21 -0.15 0.14
CA LYS A 58 -1.70 -0.75 1.39
C LYS A 58 -0.19 -0.91 1.40
N GLN A 59 0.44 -1.19 0.26
CA GLN A 59 1.89 -1.26 0.17
C GLN A 59 2.52 0.12 0.36
N GLY A 60 1.96 1.17 -0.24
CA GLY A 60 2.41 2.55 -0.03
C GLY A 60 2.37 2.96 1.44
N GLU A 61 1.25 2.71 2.12
CA GLU A 61 1.08 3.02 3.54
C GLU A 61 2.10 2.30 4.43
N LYS A 62 2.39 1.02 4.13
CA LYS A 62 3.46 0.27 4.81
C LYS A 62 4.84 0.84 4.54
N ILE A 63 5.13 1.22 3.31
CA ILE A 63 6.42 1.83 2.94
C ILE A 63 6.62 3.15 3.66
N ASP A 64 5.58 3.99 3.74
CA ASP A 64 5.65 5.27 4.44
C ASP A 64 5.85 5.08 5.94
N THR A 65 5.17 4.08 6.54
CA THR A 65 5.38 3.68 7.93
C THR A 65 6.83 3.24 8.16
N ILE A 66 7.35 2.35 7.31
CA ILE A 66 8.74 1.88 7.40
C ILE A 66 9.71 3.07 7.28
N LYS A 67 9.52 3.96 6.30
CA LYS A 67 10.35 5.16 6.13
C LYS A 67 10.34 6.04 7.37
N SER A 68 9.17 6.31 7.95
CA SER A 68 9.06 7.11 9.17
C SER A 68 9.79 6.48 10.36
N GLN A 69 9.66 5.17 10.54
CA GLN A 69 10.31 4.43 11.62
C GLN A 69 11.82 4.35 11.42
N THR A 70 12.28 3.98 10.22
CA THR A 70 13.72 3.89 9.90
C THR A 70 14.42 5.24 10.02
N ASN A 71 13.80 6.33 9.57
CA ASN A 71 14.38 7.67 9.70
C ASN A 71 14.48 8.09 11.18
N GLY A 72 13.47 7.77 12.01
CA GLY A 72 13.53 8.02 13.45
C GLY A 72 14.65 7.23 14.13
N THR A 73 14.75 5.92 13.84
CA THR A 73 15.81 5.05 14.39
C THR A 73 17.20 5.47 13.92
N LEU A 74 17.35 5.90 12.66
CA LEU A 74 18.64 6.37 12.13
C LEU A 74 19.08 7.68 12.80
N SER A 75 18.14 8.58 13.10
CA SER A 75 18.44 9.82 13.82
C SER A 75 18.92 9.52 15.24
N ALA A 76 18.21 8.66 15.97
CA ALA A 76 18.60 8.22 17.31
C ALA A 76 19.98 7.54 17.30
N LEU A 77 20.24 6.66 16.33
CA LEU A 77 21.53 5.96 16.20
C LEU A 77 22.69 6.91 15.89
N ARG A 78 22.44 8.01 15.17
CA ARG A 78 23.45 9.04 14.90
C ARG A 78 23.74 9.88 16.13
N GLU A 79 22.71 10.21 16.91
CA GLU A 79 22.85 10.94 18.18
C GLU A 79 23.66 10.12 19.20
N ASP A 80 23.35 8.85 19.36
CA ASP A 80 24.10 7.92 20.22
C ASP A 80 25.55 7.75 19.76
N ASN A 81 25.81 7.67 18.44
CA ASN A 81 27.19 7.61 17.96
C ASN A 81 27.96 8.90 18.27
N GLN A 82 27.33 10.06 18.15
CA GLN A 82 27.98 11.33 18.47
C GLN A 82 28.29 11.46 19.96
N SER A 83 27.37 11.05 20.84
CA SER A 83 27.60 11.07 22.28
C SER A 83 28.74 10.10 22.67
N LEU A 84 28.73 8.87 22.14
CA LEU A 84 29.79 7.89 22.38
C LEU A 84 31.15 8.34 21.83
N HIS A 85 31.19 9.05 20.71
CA HIS A 85 32.44 9.63 20.19
C HIS A 85 32.98 10.76 21.06
N GLN A 86 32.10 11.61 21.63
CA GLN A 86 32.49 12.65 22.57
C GLN A 86 33.01 12.05 23.89
N GLU A 87 32.33 11.04 24.42
CA GLU A 87 32.75 10.34 25.64
C GLU A 87 34.09 9.63 25.44
N ASN A 88 34.27 8.90 24.32
CA ASN A 88 35.56 8.30 23.98
C ASN A 88 36.67 9.33 23.78
N ALA A 89 36.38 10.49 23.20
CA ALA A 89 37.35 11.57 23.06
C ALA A 89 37.77 12.13 24.42
N ALA A 90 36.81 12.36 25.33
CA ALA A 90 37.07 12.86 26.68
C ALA A 90 37.85 11.83 27.53
N LEU A 91 37.48 10.55 27.46
CA LEU A 91 38.21 9.47 28.13
C LEU A 91 39.63 9.32 27.60
N ARG A 92 39.83 9.44 26.28
CA ARG A 92 41.18 9.45 25.68
C ARG A 92 42.02 10.63 26.16
N GLU A 93 41.41 11.80 26.36
CA GLU A 93 42.10 12.96 26.91
C GLU A 93 42.46 12.77 28.40
N GLN A 94 41.59 12.15 29.19
CA GLN A 94 41.87 11.79 30.59
C GLN A 94 42.99 10.75 30.71
N VAL A 95 42.94 9.69 29.90
CA VAL A 95 44.01 8.68 29.83
C VAL A 95 45.33 9.30 29.35
N ALA A 96 45.30 10.24 28.39
CA ALA A 96 46.49 10.96 27.92
C ALA A 96 47.06 11.93 28.96
N LYS A 97 46.22 12.50 29.85
CA LYS A 97 46.65 13.32 30.99
C LYS A 97 47.17 12.50 32.18
N GLY A 98 47.12 11.16 32.10
CA GLY A 98 47.75 10.27 33.07
C GLY A 98 46.93 9.94 34.32
N GLU A 99 45.64 10.30 34.36
CA GLU A 99 44.73 9.87 35.42
C GLU A 99 44.15 8.49 35.08
N THR A 100 44.61 7.46 35.80
CA THR A 100 43.99 6.12 35.76
C THR A 100 42.55 6.19 36.26
N PRO A 101 41.58 5.57 35.56
CA PRO A 101 40.17 5.67 35.91
C PRO A 101 39.85 5.02 37.27
N PRO A 102 38.88 5.54 38.04
CA PRO A 102 38.42 4.91 39.27
C PRO A 102 37.75 3.57 38.96
N ALA A 103 38.12 2.56 39.77
CA ALA A 103 37.62 1.18 39.71
C ALA A 103 36.13 1.05 40.06
#